data_AF-A0A7W3JN25-F1
#
_entry.id   AF-A0A7W3JN25-F1
#
_cell.length_a   1.000
_cell.length_b   1.000
_cell.length_c   1.000
_cell.angle_alpha   90.00
_cell.angle_beta   90.00
_cell.angle_gamma   90.00
#
_symmetry.space_group_name_H-M   'P 1'
#
loop_
_entity.id
_entity.type
_entity.pdbx_description
1 polymer ?
#
loop_
_entity_poly.entity_id
_entity_poly.type
_entity_poly.pdbx_seq_one_letter_code
_entity_poly.pdbx_strand_id
1 'polypeptide(L)'
;MDCGGEPLTLNGSASSFTVVGDCPTVLVSGSGNTIDLTRAVVTSIEVNGDSNSIQATEVSSIDISGQGNSGLAEMIDTLSINGNANNVTVSGDLAAAAISGNENTVIAGSDPVVDVSGSDNVVSRG
;
A
#
# COMPACT_ATOMS: atom_id res chain seq x y z
N MET A 1 18.40 1.10 1.07
CA MET A 1 18.83 1.30 -0.33
C MET A 1 18.25 2.61 -0.81
N ASP A 2 18.97 3.31 -1.67
CA ASP A 2 18.55 4.58 -2.25
C ASP A 2 18.20 4.35 -3.72
N CYS A 3 17.13 4.97 -4.19
CA CYS A 3 16.63 4.91 -5.56
C CYS A 3 17.14 6.07 -6.43
N GLY A 4 17.76 7.10 -5.82
CA GLY A 4 18.45 8.17 -6.54
C GLY A 4 17.55 9.05 -7.42
N GLY A 5 16.25 9.18 -7.09
CA GLY A 5 15.28 9.90 -7.91
C GLY A 5 14.65 9.07 -9.02
N GLU A 6 15.02 7.79 -9.16
CA GLU A 6 14.49 6.90 -10.18
C GLU A 6 13.47 5.92 -9.58
N PRO A 7 12.59 5.31 -10.40
CA PRO A 7 11.72 4.23 -9.95
C PRO A 7 12.52 3.04 -9.39
N LEU A 8 12.02 2.44 -8.30
CA LEU A 8 12.65 1.29 -7.65
C LEU A 8 11.76 0.05 -7.74
N THR A 9 12.31 -1.05 -8.27
CA THR A 9 11.62 -2.35 -8.29
C THR A 9 12.17 -3.28 -7.21
N LEU A 10 11.27 -3.85 -6.41
CA LEU A 10 11.53 -4.82 -5.35
C LEU A 10 10.87 -6.16 -5.71
N ASN A 11 11.69 -7.13 -6.10
CA ASN A 11 11.25 -8.44 -6.63
C ASN A 11 11.68 -9.61 -5.74
N GLY A 12 11.72 -9.41 -4.43
CA GLY A 12 12.15 -10.42 -3.45
C GLY A 12 11.11 -11.51 -3.19
N SER A 13 11.55 -12.58 -2.51
CA SER A 13 10.67 -13.59 -1.94
C SER A 13 11.05 -13.75 -0.47
N ALA A 14 10.10 -13.49 0.44
CA ALA A 14 10.36 -13.45 1.88
C ALA A 14 11.56 -12.56 2.27
N SER A 15 11.75 -11.44 1.56
CA SER A 15 12.91 -10.56 1.73
C SER A 15 12.56 -9.30 2.52
N SER A 16 13.56 -8.64 3.09
CA SER A 16 13.39 -7.36 3.80
C SER A 16 14.11 -6.24 3.06
N PHE A 17 13.40 -5.13 2.82
CA PHE A 17 13.91 -3.94 2.16
C PHE A 17 13.71 -2.71 3.04
N THR A 18 14.75 -1.91 3.20
CA THR A 18 14.64 -0.56 3.76
C THR A 18 15.02 0.42 2.67
N VAL A 19 14.12 1.31 2.29
CA VAL A 19 14.32 2.31 1.24
C VAL A 19 14.49 3.68 1.86
N VAL A 20 15.39 4.47 1.30
CA VAL A 20 15.67 5.86 1.68
C VAL A 20 15.80 6.71 0.42
N GLY A 21 15.78 8.02 0.58
CA GLY A 21 15.92 8.95 -0.55
C GLY A 21 14.57 9.33 -1.16
N ASP A 22 14.62 9.91 -2.35
CA ASP A 22 13.43 10.34 -3.09
C ASP A 22 13.14 9.33 -4.20
N CYS A 23 12.07 8.56 -4.04
CA CYS A 23 11.66 7.50 -4.94
C CYS A 23 10.31 7.86 -5.54
N PRO A 24 10.24 8.34 -6.78
CA PRO A 24 8.95 8.72 -7.38
C PRO A 24 7.96 7.55 -7.38
N THR A 25 8.45 6.33 -7.63
CA THR A 25 7.64 5.11 -7.62
C THR A 25 8.39 3.94 -7.02
N VAL A 26 7.71 3.16 -6.19
CA VAL A 26 8.18 1.86 -5.70
C VAL A 26 7.27 0.76 -6.22
N LEU A 27 7.82 -0.12 -7.06
CA LEU A 27 7.13 -1.29 -7.60
C LEU A 27 7.52 -2.54 -6.80
N VAL A 28 6.55 -3.24 -6.23
CA VAL A 28 6.73 -4.48 -5.48
C VAL A 28 6.14 -5.62 -6.29
N SER A 29 6.98 -6.47 -6.90
CA SER A 29 6.51 -7.60 -7.72
C SER A 29 6.75 -8.97 -7.08
N GLY A 30 7.30 -8.98 -5.87
CA GLY A 30 7.62 -10.17 -5.10
C GLY A 30 6.52 -10.64 -4.16
N SER A 31 6.80 -11.69 -3.38
CA SER A 31 5.86 -12.24 -2.40
C SER A 31 6.47 -12.35 -1.00
N GLY A 32 5.70 -12.08 0.05
CA GLY A 32 6.15 -12.26 1.43
C GLY A 32 7.16 -11.22 1.91
N ASN A 33 7.35 -10.12 1.18
CA ASN A 33 8.40 -9.16 1.51
C ASN A 33 7.97 -8.22 2.65
N THR A 34 8.94 -7.73 3.41
CA THR A 34 8.77 -6.63 4.37
C THR A 34 9.50 -5.40 3.85
N ILE A 35 8.79 -4.29 3.68
CA ILE A 35 9.31 -3.08 3.04
C ILE A 35 9.07 -1.89 3.95
N ASP A 36 10.16 -1.23 4.33
CA ASP A 36 10.16 0.00 5.13
C ASP A 36 10.55 1.18 4.23
N LEU A 37 9.58 2.07 4.00
CA LEU A 37 9.68 3.31 3.23
C LEU A 37 9.59 4.55 4.14
N THR A 38 9.58 4.40 5.47
CA THR A 38 9.36 5.51 6.41
C THR A 38 10.42 6.62 6.35
N ARG A 39 11.56 6.31 5.72
CA ARG A 39 12.69 7.22 5.52
C ARG A 39 12.89 7.62 4.05
N ALA A 40 11.94 7.26 3.19
CA ALA A 40 11.90 7.64 1.79
C ALA A 40 10.76 8.64 1.56
N VAL A 41 10.95 9.54 0.58
CA VAL A 41 9.85 10.30 -0.01
C VAL A 41 9.34 9.47 -1.17
N VAL A 42 8.08 9.06 -1.13
CA VAL A 42 7.48 8.18 -2.16
C VAL A 42 6.20 8.79 -2.67
N THR A 43 6.09 8.99 -3.99
CA THR A 43 4.84 9.51 -4.58
C THR A 43 3.83 8.41 -4.81
N SER A 44 4.27 7.27 -5.36
CA SER A 44 3.38 6.13 -5.63
C SER A 44 4.01 4.78 -5.26
N ILE A 45 3.15 3.87 -4.81
CA ILE A 45 3.51 2.47 -4.52
C ILE A 45 2.60 1.57 -5.37
N GLU A 46 3.20 0.67 -6.13
CA GLU A 46 2.49 -0.35 -6.91
C GLU A 46 2.87 -1.74 -6.38
N VAL A 47 1.88 -2.53 -5.95
CA VAL A 47 2.08 -3.86 -5.39
C VAL A 47 1.48 -4.90 -6.32
N ASN A 48 2.33 -5.55 -7.11
CA ASN A 48 1.99 -6.63 -8.02
C ASN A 48 2.49 -7.97 -7.46
N GLY A 49 1.96 -8.36 -6.30
CA GLY A 49 2.39 -9.57 -5.61
C GLY A 49 1.61 -9.82 -4.32
N ASP A 50 1.99 -10.88 -3.61
CA ASP A 50 1.18 -11.42 -2.51
C ASP A 50 1.89 -11.36 -1.17
N SER A 51 1.10 -11.22 -0.10
CA SER A 51 1.58 -11.34 1.29
C SER A 51 2.74 -10.39 1.63
N ASN A 52 2.83 -9.24 0.97
CA ASN A 52 3.83 -8.22 1.29
C ASN A 52 3.36 -7.35 2.46
N SER A 53 4.30 -6.80 3.21
CA SER A 53 4.06 -5.83 4.29
C SER A 53 4.82 -4.55 3.98
N ILE A 54 4.11 -3.43 3.92
CA ILE A 54 4.64 -2.14 3.50
C ILE A 54 4.34 -1.12 4.59
N GLN A 55 5.35 -0.35 4.97
CA GLN A 55 5.22 0.79 5.87
C GLN A 55 5.75 2.04 5.20
N ALA A 56 4.94 3.10 5.14
CA ALA A 56 5.27 4.40 4.58
C ALA A 56 4.76 5.53 5.50
N THR A 57 5.15 6.77 5.22
CA THR A 57 4.62 7.96 5.91
C THR A 57 3.50 8.59 5.07
N GLU A 58 3.87 9.37 4.06
CA GLU A 58 2.93 10.05 3.16
C GLU A 58 3.14 9.51 1.75
N VAL A 59 2.05 9.15 1.08
CA VAL A 59 2.08 8.65 -0.30
C VAL A 59 0.85 9.18 -1.05
N SER A 60 1.01 9.67 -2.27
CA SER A 60 -0.17 10.11 -3.03
C SER A 60 -1.03 8.93 -3.47
N SER A 61 -0.42 7.85 -3.97
CA SER A 61 -1.18 6.67 -4.39
C SER A 61 -0.58 5.34 -3.96
N ILE A 62 -1.45 4.42 -3.56
CA ILE A 62 -1.11 3.00 -3.40
C ILE A 62 -2.06 2.18 -4.25
N ASP A 63 -1.50 1.42 -5.19
CA ASP A 63 -2.20 0.47 -6.04
C ASP A 63 -1.79 -0.96 -5.68
N ILE A 64 -2.73 -1.76 -5.16
CA ILE A 64 -2.50 -3.16 -4.78
C ILE A 64 -3.20 -4.08 -5.76
N SER A 65 -2.43 -4.86 -6.51
CA SER A 65 -2.87 -5.96 -7.38
C SER A 65 -2.30 -7.30 -6.88
N GLY A 66 -2.99 -7.92 -5.93
CA GLY A 66 -2.57 -9.17 -5.30
C GLY A 66 -3.35 -9.49 -4.03
N GLN A 67 -2.96 -10.53 -3.31
CA GLN A 67 -3.67 -10.99 -2.11
C GLN A 67 -2.85 -10.98 -0.84
N GLY A 68 -3.53 -10.78 0.30
CA GLY A 68 -2.93 -10.92 1.63
C GLY A 68 -1.89 -9.85 1.96
N ASN A 69 -1.83 -8.75 1.20
CA ASN A 69 -0.88 -7.69 1.47
C ASN A 69 -1.33 -6.86 2.68
N SER A 70 -0.35 -6.31 3.40
CA SER A 70 -0.56 -5.39 4.52
C SER A 70 0.14 -4.06 4.25
N GLY A 71 -0.55 -2.96 4.55
CA GLY A 71 -0.05 -1.60 4.40
C GLY A 71 -0.27 -0.77 5.66
N LEU A 72 0.74 -0.01 6.07
CA LEU A 72 0.61 1.05 7.06
C LEU A 72 1.14 2.37 6.47
N ALA A 73 0.32 3.42 6.51
CA ALA A 73 0.71 4.77 6.13
C ALA A 73 0.13 5.80 7.11
N GLU A 74 0.70 7.00 7.13
CA GLU A 74 0.13 8.15 7.85
C GLU A 74 -0.90 8.87 6.99
N MET A 75 -0.59 9.13 5.72
CA MET A 75 -1.51 9.76 4.77
C MET A 75 -1.47 9.10 3.40
N ILE A 76 -2.64 8.94 2.80
CA ILE A 76 -2.82 8.45 1.43
C ILE A 76 -3.89 9.28 0.72
N ASP A 77 -3.61 9.83 -0.46
CA ASP A 77 -4.66 10.49 -1.23
C ASP A 77 -5.61 9.43 -1.83
N THR A 78 -5.06 8.50 -2.60
CA THR A 78 -5.84 7.46 -3.29
C THR A 78 -5.32 6.05 -3.01
N LEU A 79 -6.21 5.18 -2.54
CA LEU A 79 -5.95 3.76 -2.38
C LEU A 79 -6.78 2.95 -3.39
N SER A 80 -6.14 2.09 -4.17
CA SER A 80 -6.80 1.13 -5.04
C SER A 80 -6.40 -0.28 -4.63
N ILE A 81 -7.39 -1.16 -4.44
CA ILE A 81 -7.18 -2.57 -4.12
C ILE A 81 -7.91 -3.42 -5.16
N ASN A 82 -7.16 -4.22 -5.91
CA ASN A 82 -7.63 -5.28 -6.79
C ASN A 82 -7.09 -6.62 -6.27
N GLY A 83 -7.90 -7.35 -5.52
CA GLY A 83 -7.49 -8.62 -4.91
C GLY A 83 -8.24 -8.93 -3.63
N ASN A 84 -7.76 -9.94 -2.90
CA ASN A 84 -8.46 -10.46 -1.73
C ASN A 84 -7.62 -10.39 -0.46
N ALA A 85 -8.30 -10.28 0.69
CA ALA A 85 -7.69 -10.37 2.02
C ALA A 85 -6.55 -9.36 2.25
N ASN A 86 -6.57 -8.20 1.60
CA ASN A 86 -5.60 -7.14 1.85
C ASN A 86 -6.02 -6.29 3.05
N ASN A 87 -5.06 -5.84 3.85
CA ASN A 87 -5.30 -5.02 5.04
C ASN A 87 -4.50 -3.73 4.98
N VAL A 88 -5.15 -2.57 4.91
CA VAL A 88 -4.47 -1.27 4.87
C VAL A 88 -4.94 -0.42 6.05
N THR A 89 -3.99 0.09 6.82
CA THR A 89 -4.25 1.05 7.90
C THR A 89 -3.62 2.39 7.54
N VAL A 90 -4.42 3.45 7.56
CA VAL A 90 -4.01 4.84 7.38
C VAL A 90 -4.28 5.57 8.70
N SER A 91 -3.25 5.93 9.45
CA SER A 91 -3.41 6.49 10.79
C SER A 91 -3.95 7.93 10.77
N GLY A 92 -3.70 8.67 9.70
CA GLY A 92 -4.25 10.00 9.43
C GLY A 92 -5.32 9.95 8.33
N ASP A 93 -5.16 10.80 7.32
CA ASP A 93 -6.17 11.01 6.29
C ASP A 93 -6.00 10.05 5.10
N LEU A 94 -7.10 9.38 4.75
CA LEU A 94 -7.33 8.73 3.47
C LEU A 94 -8.41 9.51 2.71
N ALA A 95 -8.13 10.00 1.50
CA ALA A 95 -9.11 10.80 0.76
C ALA A 95 -10.11 9.92 -0.02
N ALA A 96 -9.63 8.90 -0.73
CA ALA A 96 -10.48 7.98 -1.48
C ALA A 96 -9.94 6.54 -1.50
N ALA A 97 -10.86 5.58 -1.50
CA ALA A 97 -10.56 4.15 -1.65
C ALA A 97 -11.44 3.49 -2.70
N ALA A 98 -10.83 2.79 -3.65
CA ALA A 98 -11.48 1.90 -4.59
C ALA A 98 -11.08 0.45 -4.27
N ILE A 99 -12.05 -0.42 -4.01
CA ILE A 99 -11.82 -1.81 -3.59
C ILE A 99 -12.60 -2.75 -4.50
N SER A 100 -11.89 -3.69 -5.12
CA SER A 100 -12.44 -4.74 -5.97
C SER A 100 -11.86 -6.09 -5.56
N GLY A 101 -12.71 -6.94 -4.99
CA GLY A 101 -12.38 -8.29 -4.53
C GLY A 101 -13.04 -8.58 -3.19
N ASN A 102 -12.50 -9.50 -2.41
CA ASN A 102 -13.17 -9.98 -1.19
C ASN A 102 -12.29 -9.88 0.05
N GLU A 103 -12.92 -9.76 1.22
CA GLU A 103 -12.26 -9.81 2.53
C GLU A 103 -11.18 -8.73 2.74
N ASN A 104 -11.21 -7.63 1.97
CA ASN A 104 -10.26 -6.54 2.16
C ASN A 104 -10.69 -5.65 3.35
N THR A 105 -9.73 -5.20 4.13
CA THR A 105 -9.97 -4.31 5.28
C THR A 105 -9.18 -3.02 5.10
N VAL A 106 -9.86 -1.87 5.19
CA VAL A 106 -9.25 -0.55 5.21
C VAL A 106 -9.67 0.17 6.49
N ILE A 107 -8.69 0.55 7.29
CA ILE A 107 -8.88 1.37 8.50
C ILE A 107 -8.28 2.73 8.23
N ALA A 108 -9.05 3.80 8.37
CA ALA A 108 -8.57 5.17 8.15
C ALA A 108 -8.87 6.07 9.36
N GLY A 109 -8.02 7.06 9.64
CA GLY A 109 -8.29 8.12 10.63
C GLY A 109 -9.35 9.13 10.17
N SER A 110 -9.70 9.11 8.88
CA SER A 110 -10.72 9.93 8.22
C SER A 110 -11.91 9.11 7.71
N ASP A 111 -12.90 9.79 7.11
CA ASP A 111 -14.02 9.17 6.39
C ASP A 111 -13.78 9.32 4.86
N PRO A 112 -13.16 8.33 4.19
CA PRO A 112 -12.84 8.43 2.76
C PRO A 112 -14.09 8.32 1.87
N VAL A 113 -13.98 8.82 0.64
CA VAL A 113 -14.91 8.44 -0.44
C VAL A 113 -14.61 7.00 -0.84
N VAL A 114 -15.62 6.13 -0.79
CA VAL A 114 -15.45 4.68 -1.04
C VAL A 114 -16.23 4.20 -2.26
N ASP A 115 -15.57 3.42 -3.10
CA ASP A 115 -16.19 2.57 -4.13
C ASP A 115 -15.77 1.12 -3.87
N VAL A 116 -16.73 0.24 -3.57
CA VAL A 116 -16.46 -1.12 -3.10
C VAL A 116 -17.27 -2.12 -3.91
N SER A 117 -16.59 -3.10 -4.46
CA SER A 117 -17.16 -4.22 -5.21
C SER A 117 -16.60 -5.56 -4.74
N GLY A 118 -17.43 -6.60 -4.79
CA GLY A 118 -17.14 -7.92 -4.18
C GLY A 118 -17.82 -8.10 -2.82
N SER A 119 -17.37 -9.05 -2.01
CA SER A 119 -17.99 -9.39 -0.71
C SER A 119 -17.04 -9.21 0.48
N ASP A 120 -17.62 -9.01 1.66
CA ASP A 120 -16.88 -9.04 2.94
C ASP A 120 -15.73 -8.01 3.06
N ASN A 121 -15.76 -6.96 2.24
CA ASN A 121 -14.86 -5.82 2.38
C ASN A 121 -15.34 -4.93 3.53
N VAL A 122 -14.40 -4.46 4.35
CA VAL A 122 -14.65 -3.58 5.48
C VAL A 122 -13.86 -2.29 5.29
N VAL A 123 -14.55 -1.16 5.30
CA VAL A 123 -13.93 0.16 5.44
C VAL A 123 -14.46 0.79 6.70
N SER A 124 -13.56 1.15 7.62
CA SER A 124 -13.94 1.67 8.93
C SER A 124 -13.00 2.77 9.40
N ARG A 125 -13.49 3.61 10.30
CA ARG A 125 -12.68 4.61 10.99
C ARG A 125 -11.90 3.98 12.16
N GLY A 126 -10.62 4.33 12.31
CA GLY A 126 -9.69 3.86 13.35
C GLY A 126 -9.35 4.90 14.41
#